data_AF-A0A3P8FNL6-F1
#
_entry.id   AF-A0A3P8FNL6-F1
#
_cell.length_a   1.000
_cell.length_b   1.000
_cell.length_c   1.000
_cell.angle_alpha   90.00
_cell.angle_beta   90.00
_cell.angle_gamma   90.00
#
_symmetry.space_group_name_H-M   'P 1'
#
loop_
_entity.id
_entity.type
_entity.pdbx_description
1 polymer ?
#
loop_
_entity_poly.entity_id
_entity_poly.type
_entity_poly.pdbx_seq_one_letter_code
_entity_poly.pdbx_strand_id
1 'polypeptide(L)'
;MKLVKEFDTNGDGVVSNDEIKQVLPDGKNDCNLEVFLENVYDNIHKLFEKPSEVETEIDDDESQSAEIDENEHHSTLPVSVGTNSELSDNNGNDSAQEIKPNRSENMEIPRIPNIDLNQPAFSAGMQAIIKDEQNAKKEYDNLDKRYTDLELSVKDCEQYIGDDFGTDMAWALLKGKCFEMDENEYIYKLCLFDKAVQKSKSSPVDTDLGYVESIH
;
A
#
# COMPACT_ATOMS: atom_id res chain seq x y z
N MET A 1 5.54 -20.48 20.74
CA MET A 1 6.04 -19.32 21.53
C MET A 1 7.41 -19.66 22.09
N LYS A 2 8.47 -18.97 21.67
CA LYS A 2 9.80 -19.10 22.30
C LYS A 2 9.70 -18.57 23.72
N LEU A 3 9.93 -19.45 24.69
CA LEU A 3 9.98 -19.05 26.09
C LEU A 3 11.28 -18.27 26.32
N VAL A 4 11.17 -17.00 26.73
CA VAL A 4 12.35 -16.21 27.04
C VAL A 4 12.80 -16.61 28.45
N LYS A 5 13.80 -17.48 28.51
CA LYS A 5 14.38 -18.02 29.76
C LYS A 5 14.84 -16.92 30.74
N GLU A 6 15.08 -15.72 30.25
CA GLU A 6 15.52 -14.58 31.07
C GLU A 6 14.42 -14.03 31.99
N PHE A 7 13.13 -14.26 31.66
CA PHE A 7 12.01 -13.86 32.51
C PHE A 7 11.49 -14.99 33.40
N ASP A 8 11.74 -16.25 33.02
CA ASP A 8 11.36 -17.46 33.75
C ASP A 8 12.46 -17.79 34.77
N THR A 9 12.38 -17.17 35.94
CA THR A 9 13.42 -17.27 36.99
C THR A 9 13.35 -18.62 37.71
N ASN A 10 12.15 -19.20 37.81
CA ASN A 10 11.95 -20.48 38.48
C ASN A 10 12.14 -21.69 37.53
N GLY A 11 12.23 -21.46 36.21
CA GLY A 11 12.47 -22.47 35.19
C GLY A 11 11.30 -23.42 34.98
N ASP A 12 10.08 -23.02 35.34
CA ASP A 12 8.88 -23.87 35.26
C ASP A 12 8.24 -23.87 33.87
N GLY A 13 8.76 -23.08 32.94
CA GLY A 13 8.25 -22.98 31.59
C GLY A 13 7.13 -21.97 31.43
N VAL A 14 6.80 -21.17 32.46
CA VAL A 14 5.69 -20.21 32.47
C VAL A 14 6.11 -18.93 33.19
N VAL A 15 6.09 -17.80 32.48
CA VAL A 15 6.36 -16.49 33.10
C VAL A 15 5.15 -16.06 33.94
N SER A 16 5.33 -16.02 35.25
CA SER A 16 4.31 -15.62 36.23
C SER A 16 4.31 -14.10 36.46
N ASN A 17 3.15 -13.55 36.87
CA ASN A 17 3.03 -12.12 37.21
C ASN A 17 4.02 -11.67 38.31
N ASP A 18 4.45 -12.58 39.18
CA ASP A 18 5.42 -12.28 40.23
C ASP A 18 6.86 -12.20 39.70
N GLU A 19 7.15 -12.82 38.56
CA GLU A 19 8.47 -12.76 37.92
C GLU A 19 8.62 -11.48 37.10
N ILE A 20 7.56 -11.05 36.41
CA ILE A 20 7.53 -9.78 35.65
C ILE A 20 7.73 -8.57 36.56
N LYS A 21 7.25 -8.65 37.82
CA LYS A 21 7.47 -7.59 38.83
C LYS A 21 8.95 -7.30 39.10
N GLN A 22 9.85 -8.24 38.86
CA GLN A 22 11.30 -8.01 39.05
C GLN A 22 11.89 -7.09 37.98
N VAL A 23 11.23 -7.00 36.82
CA VAL A 23 11.67 -6.16 35.70
C VAL A 23 10.96 -4.81 35.68
N LEU A 24 9.79 -4.72 36.33
CA LEU A 24 9.05 -3.49 36.54
C LEU A 24 9.65 -2.66 37.69
N PRO A 25 9.55 -1.33 37.66
CA PRO A 25 9.96 -0.47 38.76
C PRO A 25 9.16 -0.76 40.04
N ASP A 26 9.84 -0.72 41.18
CA ASP A 26 9.32 -1.09 42.50
C ASP A 26 7.90 -0.54 42.77
N GLY A 27 6.97 -1.46 43.05
CA GLY A 27 5.63 -1.13 43.55
C GLY A 27 4.56 -0.86 42.48
N LYS A 28 4.83 -1.08 41.18
CA LYS A 28 3.82 -0.99 40.12
C LYS A 28 3.57 -2.33 39.44
N ASN A 29 2.30 -2.71 39.32
CA ASN A 29 1.89 -3.92 38.59
C ASN A 29 1.76 -3.67 37.08
N ASP A 30 1.63 -2.40 36.68
CA ASP A 30 1.45 -1.97 35.28
C ASP A 30 2.30 -0.72 35.01
N CYS A 31 2.73 -0.56 33.76
CA CYS A 31 3.42 0.64 33.29
C CYS A 31 2.77 1.17 32.00
N ASN A 32 2.70 2.50 31.86
CA ASN A 32 2.32 3.16 30.61
C ASN A 32 3.55 3.31 29.70
N LEU A 33 3.35 3.55 28.41
CA LEU A 33 4.40 3.64 27.39
C LEU A 33 5.54 4.62 27.78
N GLU A 34 5.21 5.78 28.34
CA GLU A 34 6.19 6.75 28.83
C GLU A 34 7.10 6.16 29.92
N VAL A 35 6.49 5.51 30.92
CA VAL A 35 7.18 4.92 32.08
C VAL A 35 7.99 3.70 31.66
N PHE A 36 7.49 2.97 30.65
CA PHE A 36 8.17 1.83 30.07
C PHE A 36 9.47 2.26 29.40
N LEU A 37 9.45 3.28 28.54
CA LEU A 37 10.64 3.77 27.84
C LEU A 37 11.68 4.33 28.81
N GLU A 38 11.25 5.03 29.86
CA GLU A 38 12.17 5.66 30.81
C GLU A 38 12.81 4.69 31.81
N ASN A 39 12.10 3.66 32.26
CA ASN A 39 12.52 2.87 33.44
C ASN A 39 12.57 1.36 33.21
N VAL A 40 11.82 0.82 32.23
CA VAL A 40 11.67 -0.62 32.02
C VAL A 40 12.48 -1.09 30.81
N TYR A 41 12.50 -0.28 29.74
CA TYR A 41 13.13 -0.62 28.48
C TYR A 41 14.62 -0.92 28.65
N ASP A 42 15.37 -0.07 29.34
CA ASP A 42 16.80 -0.29 29.59
C ASP A 42 17.07 -1.57 30.41
N ASN A 43 16.17 -1.93 31.32
CA ASN A 43 16.31 -3.15 32.12
C ASN A 43 16.10 -4.39 31.26
N ILE A 44 15.07 -4.36 30.40
CA ILE A 44 14.81 -5.44 29.45
C ILE A 44 15.93 -5.53 28.40
N HIS A 45 16.33 -4.41 27.82
CA HIS A 45 17.36 -4.35 26.79
C HIS A 45 18.69 -4.94 27.30
N LYS A 46 19.08 -4.63 28.54
CA LYS A 46 20.29 -5.19 29.17
C LYS A 46 20.24 -6.69 29.40
N LEU A 47 19.07 -7.29 29.57
CA LEU A 47 18.94 -8.76 29.69
C LEU A 47 19.30 -9.43 28.37
N PHE A 48 18.89 -8.84 27.25
CA PHE A 48 19.20 -9.32 25.90
C PHE A 48 20.58 -8.89 25.37
N GLU A 49 21.25 -7.91 25.99
CA GLU A 49 22.47 -7.28 25.46
C GLU A 49 23.79 -7.78 26.08
N LYS A 50 23.79 -8.66 27.10
CA LYS A 50 25.04 -9.23 27.67
C LYS A 50 25.39 -10.62 27.13
N PRO A 51 26.70 -10.90 27.04
CA PRO A 51 27.35 -11.43 25.85
C PRO A 51 27.34 -12.95 25.84
N SER A 52 27.28 -13.52 24.64
CA SER A 52 27.54 -14.93 24.40
C SER A 52 28.93 -15.30 24.92
N GLU A 53 29.00 -15.94 26.08
CA GLU A 53 30.16 -16.74 26.45
C GLU A 53 30.06 -18.11 25.74
N VAL A 54 30.65 -18.22 24.54
CA VAL A 54 31.34 -19.45 24.09
C VAL A 54 32.50 -19.06 23.17
N GLU A 55 33.69 -19.17 23.76
CA GLU A 55 35.00 -19.54 23.20
C GLU A 55 35.63 -18.70 22.08
N THR A 56 36.67 -18.01 22.51
CA THR A 56 37.82 -17.53 21.74
C THR A 56 38.43 -18.62 20.85
N GLU A 57 38.58 -18.35 19.55
CA GLU A 57 39.87 -18.51 18.88
C GLU A 57 40.14 -17.26 18.04
N ILE A 58 41.35 -16.75 18.23
CA ILE A 58 41.92 -15.55 17.64
C ILE A 58 42.33 -15.89 16.21
N ASP A 59 41.95 -15.06 15.25
CA ASP A 59 42.84 -14.75 14.12
C ASP A 59 42.62 -13.30 13.72
N ASP A 60 43.68 -12.52 13.92
CA ASP A 60 43.85 -11.14 13.47
C ASP A 60 43.81 -11.10 11.93
N ASP A 61 43.01 -10.21 11.33
CA ASP A 61 43.57 -9.29 10.32
C ASP A 61 42.67 -8.07 10.00
N GLU A 62 43.39 -6.97 9.89
CA GLU A 62 43.15 -5.65 9.28
C GLU A 62 41.80 -4.92 9.31
N SER A 63 41.89 -3.76 9.95
CA SER A 63 41.01 -2.60 9.89
C SER A 63 40.84 -2.05 8.47
N GLN A 64 39.60 -1.73 8.07
CA GLN A 64 39.33 -0.55 7.24
C GLN A 64 38.10 0.21 7.74
N SER A 65 38.37 1.47 8.06
CA SER A 65 37.50 2.59 8.37
C SER A 65 36.51 2.95 7.25
N ALA A 66 35.30 3.39 7.60
CA ALA A 66 34.67 4.60 7.05
C ALA A 66 33.34 4.92 7.76
N GLU A 67 33.37 5.98 8.57
CA GLU A 67 32.44 7.13 8.60
C GLU A 67 31.01 6.91 8.06
N ILE A 68 29.99 7.08 8.93
CA ILE A 68 28.68 7.60 8.51
C ILE A 68 28.40 8.86 9.33
N ASP A 69 28.51 9.98 8.63
CA ASP A 69 28.21 11.35 9.01
C ASP A 69 26.70 11.55 9.18
N GLU A 70 26.33 12.30 10.22
CA GLU A 70 24.98 12.78 10.42
C GLU A 70 24.71 13.95 9.46
N ASN A 71 23.55 13.98 8.81
CA ASN A 71 22.83 15.24 8.60
C ASN A 71 21.37 15.03 8.21
N GLU A 72 20.55 15.86 8.83
CA GLU A 72 19.09 15.91 8.81
C GLU A 72 18.46 16.27 7.45
N HIS A 73 17.14 16.04 7.42
CA HIS A 73 16.09 16.99 7.03
C HIS A 73 15.24 16.69 5.77
N HIS A 74 13.92 16.79 6.02
CA HIS A 74 12.80 17.13 5.12
C HIS A 74 12.10 16.05 4.26
N SER A 75 11.00 15.55 4.83
CA SER A 75 9.63 15.65 4.29
C SER A 75 9.47 16.04 2.81
N THR A 76 8.97 15.10 1.98
CA THR A 76 7.94 15.38 0.96
C THR A 76 7.24 14.10 0.50
N LEU A 77 5.91 14.09 0.57
CA LEU A 77 5.00 13.13 -0.07
C LEU A 77 5.06 13.28 -1.60
N PRO A 78 5.03 12.20 -2.41
CA PRO A 78 4.80 12.33 -3.83
C PRO A 78 3.31 12.31 -4.15
N VAL A 79 2.81 13.45 -4.63
CA VAL A 79 1.59 13.56 -5.44
C VAL A 79 1.91 13.02 -6.83
N SER A 80 1.08 12.09 -7.33
CA SER A 80 0.96 11.80 -8.76
C SER A 80 -0.52 11.88 -9.16
N VAL A 81 -0.83 12.94 -9.88
CA VAL A 81 -2.07 13.13 -10.64
C VAL A 81 -2.01 12.24 -11.88
N GLY A 82 -3.02 11.39 -12.06
CA GLY A 82 -3.22 10.56 -13.25
C GLY A 82 -4.71 10.30 -13.44
N THR A 83 -5.39 11.27 -14.05
CA THR A 83 -6.81 11.21 -14.37
C THR A 83 -7.01 10.33 -15.60
N ASN A 84 -7.37 9.06 -15.40
CA ASN A 84 -7.70 8.14 -16.49
C ASN A 84 -9.22 8.00 -16.57
N SER A 85 -9.85 8.90 -17.32
CA SER A 85 -11.25 8.79 -17.73
C SER A 85 -11.28 8.09 -19.08
N GLU A 86 -11.29 6.76 -19.10
CA GLU A 86 -11.46 5.99 -20.34
C GLU A 86 -12.95 5.65 -20.53
N LEU A 87 -13.59 6.34 -21.47
CA LEU A 87 -14.87 5.93 -22.04
C LEU A 87 -14.60 4.90 -23.13
N SER A 88 -15.20 3.72 -23.01
CA SER A 88 -15.19 2.67 -24.04
C SER A 88 -16.02 3.10 -25.25
N ASP A 89 -15.37 3.29 -26.39
CA ASP A 89 -16.04 3.35 -27.70
C ASP A 89 -16.16 1.95 -28.29
N ASN A 90 -17.40 1.48 -28.43
CA ASN A 90 -17.74 0.21 -29.05
C ASN A 90 -17.54 0.28 -30.58
N ASN A 91 -16.70 -0.60 -31.10
CA ASN A 91 -16.48 -0.83 -32.53
C ASN A 91 -17.74 -1.41 -33.20
N GLY A 92 -18.44 -0.56 -33.95
CA GLY A 92 -19.43 -0.97 -34.95
C GLY A 92 -18.77 -1.20 -36.30
N ASN A 93 -18.57 -2.48 -36.64
CA ASN A 93 -18.26 -2.96 -37.97
C ASN A 93 -19.37 -2.57 -38.96
N ASP A 94 -19.09 -1.74 -39.97
CA ASP A 94 -19.84 -1.83 -41.24
C ASP A 94 -19.01 -1.45 -42.48
N SER A 95 -19.09 -2.39 -43.41
CA SER A 95 -18.66 -2.47 -44.80
C SER A 95 -18.23 -1.20 -45.52
N ALA A 96 -17.03 -1.26 -46.09
CA ALA A 96 -16.60 -0.39 -47.18
C ALA A 96 -17.52 -0.54 -48.41
N GLN A 97 -18.28 0.49 -48.74
CA GLN A 97 -18.77 0.73 -50.10
C GLN A 97 -18.27 2.09 -50.58
N GLU A 98 -17.37 2.07 -51.56
CA GLU A 98 -16.93 3.25 -52.30
C GLU A 98 -18.13 3.86 -53.06
N ILE A 99 -18.65 4.99 -52.58
CA ILE A 99 -19.64 5.78 -53.31
C ILE A 99 -18.91 6.93 -54.00
N LYS A 100 -18.83 6.85 -55.34
CA LYS A 100 -18.28 7.87 -56.23
C LYS A 100 -19.03 9.21 -56.05
N PRO A 101 -18.35 10.38 -56.16
CA PRO A 101 -19.01 11.66 -55.99
C PRO A 101 -19.83 11.98 -57.25
N ASN A 102 -21.15 12.04 -57.12
CA ASN A 102 -21.98 12.67 -58.14
C ASN A 102 -22.46 14.04 -57.64
N ARG A 103 -22.34 15.00 -58.54
CA ARG A 103 -22.36 16.45 -58.33
C ARG A 103 -23.80 16.97 -58.30
N SER A 104 -24.00 18.01 -57.48
CA SER A 104 -25.09 19.00 -57.54
C SER A 104 -26.41 18.62 -56.88
N GLU A 105 -26.66 19.20 -55.70
CA GLU A 105 -27.63 20.30 -55.55
C GLU A 105 -27.39 21.02 -54.22
N ASN A 106 -27.47 22.36 -54.26
CA ASN A 106 -27.23 23.25 -53.15
C ASN A 106 -28.31 23.07 -52.07
N MET A 107 -28.03 22.25 -51.06
CA MET A 107 -28.76 22.29 -49.78
C MET A 107 -27.83 22.95 -48.76
N GLU A 108 -28.10 24.23 -48.49
CA GLU A 108 -27.37 25.03 -47.51
C GLU A 108 -27.64 24.43 -46.12
N ILE A 109 -26.73 23.60 -45.64
CA ILE A 109 -26.74 23.11 -44.26
C ILE A 109 -26.83 24.36 -43.36
N PRO A 110 -27.85 24.50 -42.50
CA PRO A 110 -27.93 25.61 -41.57
C PRO A 110 -26.64 25.64 -40.76
N ARG A 111 -25.80 26.64 -41.02
CA ARG A 111 -24.60 26.84 -40.22
C ARG A 111 -25.09 27.17 -38.82
N ILE A 112 -24.72 26.33 -37.85
CA ILE A 112 -24.93 26.62 -36.43
C ILE A 112 -24.43 28.06 -36.22
N PRO A 113 -25.25 28.98 -35.68
CA PRO A 113 -24.82 30.34 -35.39
C PRO A 113 -23.51 30.26 -34.62
N ASN A 114 -22.52 31.03 -35.04
CA ASN A 114 -21.26 31.15 -34.34
C ASN A 114 -21.59 31.61 -32.91
N ILE A 115 -21.54 30.67 -31.96
CA ILE A 115 -21.84 30.94 -30.56
C ILE A 115 -20.73 31.88 -30.11
N ASP A 116 -21.08 33.14 -29.88
CA ASP A 116 -20.16 34.13 -29.35
C ASP A 116 -19.66 33.61 -27.99
N LEU A 117 -18.39 33.17 -27.96
CA LEU A 117 -17.70 32.67 -26.77
C LEU A 117 -17.51 33.77 -25.71
N ASN A 118 -17.83 35.03 -26.04
CA ASN A 118 -17.78 36.17 -25.13
C ASN A 118 -19.11 36.40 -24.40
N GLN A 119 -19.75 35.34 -23.90
CA GLN A 119 -20.91 35.51 -23.02
C GLN A 119 -20.49 36.25 -21.74
N PRO A 120 -21.30 37.22 -21.26
CA PRO A 120 -21.01 37.91 -20.01
C PRO A 120 -20.98 36.92 -18.85
N ALA A 121 -20.10 37.17 -17.87
CA ALA A 121 -20.04 36.37 -16.66
C ALA A 121 -21.44 36.22 -16.05
N PHE A 122 -21.79 35.00 -15.60
CA PHE A 122 -23.07 34.69 -14.97
C PHE A 122 -23.42 35.73 -13.89
N SER A 123 -24.71 36.03 -13.70
CA SER A 123 -25.13 36.94 -12.64
C SER A 123 -24.64 36.44 -11.27
N ALA A 124 -24.38 37.35 -10.32
CA ALA A 124 -23.82 37.01 -9.01
C ALA A 124 -24.65 35.92 -8.27
N GLY A 125 -25.98 35.93 -8.45
CA GLY A 125 -26.86 34.90 -7.90
C GLY A 125 -26.64 33.52 -8.53
N MET A 126 -26.47 33.43 -9.85
CA MET A 126 -26.18 32.16 -10.53
C MET A 126 -24.78 31.62 -10.19
N GLN A 127 -23.78 32.50 -10.06
CA GLN A 127 -22.43 32.09 -9.65
C GLN A 127 -22.41 31.48 -8.24
N ALA A 128 -23.21 32.00 -7.32
CA ALA A 128 -23.33 31.45 -5.97
C ALA A 128 -23.93 30.04 -5.99
N ILE A 129 -24.97 29.81 -6.80
CA ILE A 129 -25.58 28.47 -6.97
C ILE A 129 -24.56 27.49 -7.57
N ILE A 130 -23.87 27.88 -8.64
CA ILE A 130 -22.84 27.02 -9.28
C ILE A 130 -21.75 26.67 -8.27
N LYS A 131 -21.31 27.63 -7.45
CA LYS A 131 -20.28 27.40 -6.44
C LYS A 131 -20.75 26.43 -5.35
N ASP A 132 -21.99 26.58 -4.89
CA ASP A 132 -22.59 25.71 -3.87
C ASP A 132 -22.74 24.28 -4.40
N GLU A 133 -23.26 24.11 -5.62
CA GLU A 133 -23.34 22.81 -6.31
C GLU A 133 -21.97 22.16 -6.47
N GLN A 134 -20.96 22.92 -6.91
CA GLN A 134 -19.59 22.42 -7.03
C GLN A 134 -19.00 22.01 -5.67
N ASN A 135 -19.34 22.73 -4.60
CA ASN A 135 -18.89 22.39 -3.25
C ASN A 135 -19.56 21.09 -2.77
N ALA A 136 -20.88 20.99 -2.90
CA ALA A 136 -21.63 19.78 -2.56
C ALA A 136 -21.13 18.55 -3.33
N LYS A 137 -20.85 18.70 -4.63
CA LYS A 137 -20.26 17.62 -5.43
C LYS A 137 -18.89 17.19 -4.91
N LYS A 138 -18.01 18.14 -4.59
CA LYS A 138 -16.69 17.84 -4.04
C LYS A 138 -16.78 17.11 -2.70
N GLU A 139 -17.70 17.52 -1.84
CA GLU A 139 -17.93 16.86 -0.55
C GLU A 139 -18.44 15.43 -0.74
N TYR A 140 -19.40 15.23 -1.65
CA TYR A 140 -19.88 13.89 -2.01
C TYR A 140 -18.73 13.03 -2.56
N ASP A 141 -17.99 13.53 -3.56
CA ASP A 141 -16.88 12.80 -4.18
C ASP A 141 -15.79 12.44 -3.15
N ASN A 142 -15.58 13.27 -2.13
CA ASN A 142 -14.65 12.98 -1.03
C ASN A 142 -15.18 11.86 -0.11
N LEU A 143 -16.46 11.92 0.26
CA LEU A 143 -17.08 10.90 1.10
C LEU A 143 -17.18 9.55 0.39
N ASP A 144 -17.52 9.55 -0.90
CA ASP A 144 -17.62 8.36 -1.74
C ASP A 144 -16.27 7.65 -1.87
N LYS A 145 -15.19 8.41 -2.11
CA LYS A 145 -13.81 7.88 -2.08
C LYS A 145 -13.49 7.26 -0.73
N ARG A 146 -13.73 7.99 0.36
CA ARG A 146 -13.44 7.49 1.72
C ARG A 146 -14.26 6.24 2.06
N TYR A 147 -15.51 6.18 1.63
CA TYR A 147 -16.36 5.02 1.80
C TYR A 147 -15.79 3.82 1.04
N THR A 148 -15.42 4.02 -0.23
CA THR A 148 -14.81 2.97 -1.06
C THR A 148 -13.49 2.48 -0.46
N ASP A 149 -12.62 3.38 0.00
CA ASP A 149 -11.36 3.04 0.65
C ASP A 149 -11.59 2.20 1.93
N LEU A 150 -12.59 2.58 2.72
CA LEU A 150 -12.96 1.83 3.92
C LEU A 150 -13.52 0.45 3.58
N GLU A 151 -14.37 0.36 2.55
CA GLU A 151 -14.92 -0.91 2.09
C GLU A 151 -13.81 -1.86 1.59
N LEU A 152 -12.82 -1.33 0.87
CA LEU A 152 -11.64 -2.09 0.45
C LEU A 152 -10.80 -2.54 1.65
N SER A 153 -10.61 -1.68 2.64
CA SER A 153 -9.87 -2.02 3.87
C SER A 153 -10.58 -3.11 4.68
N VAL A 154 -11.92 -3.09 4.75
CA VAL A 154 -12.69 -4.14 5.42
C VAL A 154 -12.50 -5.47 4.70
N LYS A 155 -12.61 -5.49 3.37
CA LYS A 155 -12.39 -6.70 2.57
C LYS A 155 -10.98 -7.26 2.73
N ASP A 156 -9.96 -6.40 2.79
CA ASP A 156 -8.58 -6.81 3.01
C ASP A 156 -8.39 -7.43 4.41
N CYS A 157 -9.01 -6.86 5.45
CA CYS A 157 -9.00 -7.44 6.80
C CYS A 157 -9.75 -8.78 6.87
N GLU A 158 -10.91 -8.89 6.21
CA GLU A 158 -11.67 -10.14 6.11
C GLU A 158 -10.85 -11.22 5.40
N GLN A 159 -10.17 -10.86 4.32
CA GLN A 159 -9.26 -11.76 3.60
C GLN A 159 -8.08 -12.18 4.49
N TYR A 160 -7.44 -11.24 5.19
CA TYR A 160 -6.35 -11.54 6.10
C TYR A 160 -6.75 -12.55 7.18
N ILE A 161 -7.97 -12.46 7.72
CA ILE A 161 -8.46 -13.43 8.70
C ILE A 161 -8.74 -14.80 8.06
N GLY A 162 -9.14 -14.83 6.79
CA GLY A 162 -9.44 -16.05 6.05
C GLY A 162 -8.23 -16.75 5.43
N ASP A 163 -7.13 -16.03 5.23
CA ASP A 163 -5.91 -16.54 4.61
C ASP A 163 -5.16 -17.52 5.53
N ASP A 164 -4.55 -18.54 4.93
CA ASP A 164 -3.70 -19.50 5.62
C ASP A 164 -2.23 -19.03 5.59
N PHE A 165 -1.78 -18.43 6.68
CA PHE A 165 -0.38 -17.99 6.84
C PHE A 165 0.56 -19.10 7.33
N GLY A 166 0.11 -20.36 7.34
CA GLY A 166 0.87 -21.49 7.85
C GLY A 166 1.01 -21.51 9.37
N THR A 167 1.87 -22.41 9.86
CA THR A 167 2.08 -22.59 11.32
C THR A 167 2.66 -21.32 11.94
N ASP A 168 2.13 -20.91 13.10
CA ASP A 168 2.58 -19.73 13.84
C ASP A 168 2.58 -18.43 13.02
N MET A 169 1.71 -18.31 12.01
CA MET A 169 1.66 -17.16 11.09
C MET A 169 2.99 -16.90 10.36
N ALA A 170 3.79 -17.95 10.13
CA ALA A 170 5.14 -17.84 9.57
C ALA A 170 5.23 -17.04 8.27
N TRP A 171 4.17 -17.09 7.45
CA TRP A 171 4.12 -16.42 6.15
C TRP A 171 3.36 -15.09 6.15
N ALA A 172 2.79 -14.66 7.28
CA ALA A 172 1.99 -13.43 7.36
C ALA A 172 2.77 -12.18 6.96
N LEU A 173 4.08 -12.16 7.21
CA LEU A 173 4.98 -11.07 6.81
C LEU A 173 5.16 -10.92 5.29
N LEU A 174 4.69 -11.90 4.50
CA LEU A 174 4.73 -11.86 3.05
C LEU A 174 3.42 -11.41 2.41
N LYS A 175 2.33 -11.25 3.19
CA LYS A 175 1.08 -10.67 2.67
C LYS A 175 1.36 -9.25 2.14
N GLY A 176 0.85 -8.98 0.93
CA GLY A 176 1.07 -7.71 0.23
C GLY A 176 2.47 -7.54 -0.39
N LYS A 177 3.41 -8.47 -0.15
CA LYS A 177 4.69 -8.49 -0.87
C LYS A 177 4.55 -9.26 -2.17
N CYS A 178 5.07 -8.68 -3.24
CA CYS A 178 5.13 -9.31 -4.55
C CYS A 178 6.58 -9.49 -4.99
N PHE A 179 6.85 -10.60 -5.64
CA PHE A 179 8.15 -10.96 -6.17
C PHE A 179 8.07 -10.90 -7.70
N GLU A 180 9.10 -10.33 -8.31
CA GLU A 180 9.17 -10.18 -9.77
C GLU A 180 10.37 -10.95 -10.31
N MET A 181 10.16 -11.62 -11.44
CA MET A 181 11.19 -12.37 -12.16
C MET A 181 11.14 -11.99 -13.63
N ASP A 182 12.23 -11.44 -14.13
CA ASP A 182 12.39 -11.07 -15.53
C ASP A 182 12.95 -12.27 -16.31
N GLU A 183 12.20 -12.77 -17.28
CA GLU A 183 12.65 -13.81 -18.20
C GLU A 183 12.23 -13.49 -19.64
N ASN A 184 13.23 -13.39 -20.53
CA ASN A 184 13.03 -13.21 -21.98
C ASN A 184 12.13 -11.99 -22.31
N GLU A 185 10.90 -12.25 -22.79
CA GLU A 185 9.92 -11.23 -23.18
C GLU A 185 8.94 -10.88 -22.04
N TYR A 186 9.04 -11.56 -20.89
CA TYR A 186 8.05 -11.46 -19.84
C TYR A 186 8.65 -11.07 -18.49
N ILE A 187 7.82 -10.43 -17.66
CA ILE A 187 8.05 -10.21 -16.24
C ILE A 187 6.96 -10.96 -15.49
N TYR A 188 7.34 -11.98 -14.75
CA TYR A 188 6.44 -12.73 -13.88
C TYR A 188 6.35 -12.02 -12.53
N LYS A 189 5.14 -11.71 -12.10
CA LYS A 189 4.86 -11.13 -10.79
C LYS A 189 4.04 -12.11 -9.96
N LEU A 190 4.59 -12.54 -8.82
CA LEU A 190 3.92 -13.40 -7.86
C LEU A 190 3.63 -12.61 -6.59
N CYS A 191 2.35 -12.41 -6.26
CA CYS A 191 1.92 -11.88 -4.97
C CYS A 191 1.36 -13.04 -4.14
N LEU A 192 1.99 -13.33 -3.00
CA LEU A 192 1.53 -14.40 -2.12
C LEU A 192 0.19 -14.02 -1.48
N PHE A 193 -0.71 -15.00 -1.36
CA PHE A 193 -2.10 -14.81 -0.88
C PHE A 193 -2.93 -13.85 -1.74
N ASP A 194 -2.55 -13.72 -3.02
CA ASP A 194 -3.29 -12.98 -4.03
C ASP A 194 -3.13 -13.74 -5.36
N LYS A 195 -2.53 -13.14 -6.39
CA LYS A 195 -2.42 -13.73 -7.72
C LYS A 195 -1.01 -13.70 -8.30
N ALA A 196 -0.81 -14.57 -9.28
CA ALA A 196 0.33 -14.59 -10.16
C ALA A 196 -0.04 -14.00 -11.53
N VAL A 197 0.81 -13.14 -12.07
CA VAL A 197 0.57 -12.44 -13.34
C VAL A 197 1.83 -12.51 -14.20
N GLN A 198 1.65 -12.77 -15.50
CA GLN A 198 2.70 -12.62 -16.50
C GLN A 198 2.49 -11.32 -17.25
N LYS A 199 3.45 -10.42 -17.18
CA LYS A 199 3.45 -9.15 -17.91
C LYS A 199 4.32 -9.26 -19.15
N SER A 200 3.78 -8.92 -20.31
CA SER A 200 4.59 -8.80 -21.52
C SER A 200 5.39 -7.50 -21.47
N LYS A 201 6.65 -7.55 -21.91
CA LYS A 201 7.47 -6.33 -22.06
C LYS A 201 7.10 -5.53 -23.31
N SER A 202 6.50 -6.20 -24.31
CA SER A 202 6.16 -5.63 -25.60
C SER A 202 4.70 -5.20 -25.69
N SER A 203 3.82 -5.83 -24.91
CA SER A 203 2.38 -5.57 -24.88
C SER A 203 1.93 -5.05 -23.51
N PRO A 204 1.02 -4.07 -23.44
CA PRO A 204 0.43 -3.60 -22.19
C PRO A 204 -0.58 -4.60 -21.58
N VAL A 205 -0.83 -5.73 -22.24
CA VAL A 205 -1.77 -6.74 -21.76
C VAL A 205 -1.06 -7.73 -20.83
N ASP A 206 -1.53 -7.77 -19.60
CA ASP A 206 -1.10 -8.73 -18.59
C ASP A 206 -1.93 -10.03 -18.71
N THR A 207 -1.26 -11.18 -18.56
CA THR A 207 -1.90 -12.50 -18.51
C THR A 207 -2.01 -12.98 -17.07
N ASP A 208 -3.23 -13.30 -16.64
CA ASP A 208 -3.50 -13.89 -15.33
C ASP A 208 -3.07 -15.36 -15.30
N LEU A 209 -2.20 -15.73 -14.36
CA LEU A 209 -1.72 -17.09 -14.17
C LEU A 209 -2.50 -17.84 -13.06
N GLY A 210 -3.36 -17.14 -12.32
CA GLY A 210 -4.21 -17.69 -11.27
C GLY A 210 -3.94 -17.15 -9.87
N TYR A 211 -4.74 -17.63 -8.92
CA TYR A 211 -4.66 -17.28 -7.50
C TYR A 211 -3.81 -18.27 -6.72
N VAL A 212 -3.07 -17.78 -5.72
CA VAL A 212 -2.28 -18.61 -4.82
C VAL A 212 -3.19 -19.10 -3.69
N GLU A 213 -3.48 -20.41 -3.66
CA GLU A 213 -4.49 -20.98 -2.74
C GLU A 213 -3.93 -21.33 -1.35
N SER A 214 -2.73 -21.92 -1.25
CA SER A 214 -2.12 -22.28 0.03
C SER A 214 -0.60 -22.36 -0.11
N ILE A 215 0.10 -22.09 1.00
CA ILE A 215 1.54 -22.20 1.14
C ILE A 215 1.81 -23.24 2.22
N HIS A 216 2.33 -24.42 1.81
CA HIS A 216 2.70 -25.51 2.72
C HIS A 216 4.17 -25.40 3.15
#